data_AF-A0A5S4FZA5-F1
#
_entry.id   AF-A0A5S4FZA5-F1
#
_cell.length_a   1.000
_cell.length_b   1.000
_cell.length_c   1.000
_cell.angle_alpha   90.00
_cell.angle_beta   90.00
_cell.angle_gamma   90.00
#
_symmetry.space_group_name_H-M   'P 1'
#
loop_
_entity.id
_entity.type
_entity.pdbx_description
1 polymer ?
#
loop_
_entity_poly.entity_id
_entity_poly.type
_entity_poly.pdbx_seq_one_letter_code
_entity_poly.pdbx_strand_id
1 'polypeptide(L)'
;MPFPLDDLSEPFRRPSELLRLARAVHAAGDYDETLWIEWKSRLDLDSDKGKLHLVKQILGFANRDPQDAVRWCKGNAYLLVGVEPNQLHGVTAVDPQVLSQSLRPYLGTKITWNPDYIDVDGAQVLVIEVAPPAPGDTIHFLMKDLFVTRTKQTACGPVTTSHGFNEGTIFVRRPGETERANRDERDMLLRRACSAPAVQLDAEVVADRQSIETAPLDDVRLAELIVEQRQELLAARYQPPTQDGRPVRPLFVPRRAASTDDPRTPEEYAKQIEDYLTRMQEVLRGTTAAQLEEHPAAHLALRLVNHQERPFAGVVVTVALPGRGVWCIDADDQITCAVSEYPDAPAPRL
;
A
#
# COMPACT_ATOMS: atom_id res chain seq x y z
N MET A 1 47.47 0.77 -2.12
CA MET A 1 47.08 -0.39 -2.96
C MET A 1 45.57 -0.46 -2.90
N PRO A 2 44.83 -0.99 -3.88
CA PRO A 2 43.42 -1.27 -3.66
C PRO A 2 43.29 -2.25 -2.47
N PHE A 3 42.24 -2.09 -1.65
CA PHE A 3 41.97 -2.99 -0.54
C PHE A 3 41.99 -4.45 -1.03
N PRO A 4 42.66 -5.39 -0.32
CA PRO A 4 43.03 -6.69 -0.88
C PRO A 4 41.87 -7.71 -0.87
N LEU A 5 40.76 -7.35 -1.52
CA LEU A 5 39.61 -8.21 -1.81
C LEU A 5 39.10 -7.96 -3.23
N ASP A 6 38.96 -9.04 -4.00
CA ASP A 6 38.59 -8.96 -5.42
C ASP A 6 37.07 -8.91 -5.65
N ASP A 7 36.26 -9.35 -4.68
CA ASP A 7 34.80 -9.36 -4.75
C ASP A 7 34.18 -8.73 -3.50
N LEU A 8 33.52 -7.60 -3.73
CA LEU A 8 32.77 -6.82 -2.75
C LEU A 8 31.28 -6.72 -3.15
N SER A 9 30.78 -7.61 -4.00
CA SER A 9 29.40 -7.57 -4.49
C SER A 9 28.39 -8.17 -3.50
N GLU A 10 28.85 -9.02 -2.58
CA GLU A 10 28.05 -9.71 -1.58
C GLU A 10 28.54 -9.37 -0.15
N PRO A 11 27.66 -9.39 0.86
CA PRO A 11 28.07 -9.24 2.26
C PRO A 11 28.82 -10.48 2.78
N PHE A 12 29.80 -10.24 3.66
CA PHE A 12 30.52 -11.28 4.40
C PHE A 12 29.69 -11.66 5.63
N ARG A 13 29.21 -12.91 5.69
CA ARG A 13 28.36 -13.38 6.81
C ARG A 13 28.83 -14.69 7.41
N ARG A 14 29.48 -15.53 6.61
CA ARG A 14 29.97 -16.82 7.06
C ARG A 14 31.30 -16.64 7.80
N PRO A 15 31.62 -17.47 8.81
CA PRO A 15 32.90 -17.38 9.53
C PRO A 15 34.13 -17.37 8.60
N SER A 16 34.12 -18.16 7.52
CA SER A 16 35.20 -18.18 6.52
C SER A 16 35.34 -16.87 5.73
N GLU A 17 34.22 -16.17 5.49
CA GLU A 17 34.17 -14.89 4.79
C GLU A 17 34.68 -13.78 5.72
N LEU A 18 34.26 -13.78 6.99
CA LEU A 18 34.75 -12.85 8.01
C LEU A 18 36.26 -13.04 8.27
N LEU A 19 36.75 -14.29 8.30
CA LEU A 19 38.18 -14.58 8.37
C LEU A 19 38.94 -14.01 7.17
N ARG A 20 38.38 -14.14 5.95
CA ARG A 20 38.96 -13.54 4.74
C ARG A 20 39.00 -12.01 4.85
N LEU A 21 37.95 -11.39 5.38
CA LEU A 21 37.89 -9.95 5.60
C LEU A 21 38.94 -9.47 6.61
N ALA A 22 39.11 -10.16 7.75
CA ALA A 22 40.13 -9.79 8.73
C ALA A 22 41.55 -9.97 8.21
N ARG A 23 41.82 -11.02 7.44
CA ARG A 23 43.12 -11.20 6.75
C ARG A 23 43.36 -10.11 5.71
N ALA A 24 42.32 -9.65 5.02
CA ALA A 24 42.42 -8.52 4.10
C ALA A 24 42.77 -7.22 4.83
N VAL A 25 42.17 -6.95 6.00
CA VAL A 25 42.55 -5.80 6.84
C VAL A 25 44.01 -5.90 7.28
N HIS A 26 44.46 -7.08 7.70
CA HIS A 26 45.85 -7.30 8.09
C HIS A 26 46.85 -7.04 6.94
N ALA A 27 46.45 -7.33 5.70
CA ALA A 27 47.26 -7.11 4.50
C ALA A 27 47.04 -5.73 3.83
N ALA A 28 46.12 -4.90 4.34
CA ALA A 28 45.80 -3.59 3.79
C ALA A 28 46.88 -2.55 4.13
N GLY A 29 46.80 -1.37 3.49
CA GLY A 29 47.55 -0.18 3.91
C GLY A 29 46.81 0.64 4.97
N ASP A 30 47.55 1.48 5.70
CA ASP A 30 47.04 2.31 6.81
C ASP A 30 45.88 3.25 6.43
N TYR A 31 45.75 3.59 5.15
CA TYR A 31 44.75 4.53 4.63
C TYR A 31 43.68 3.86 3.76
N ASP A 32 43.59 2.53 3.76
CA ASP A 32 42.60 1.80 2.97
C ASP A 32 41.22 1.74 3.69
N GLU A 33 41.03 2.47 4.79
CA GLU A 33 39.73 2.65 5.44
C GLU A 33 38.79 3.44 4.53
N THR A 34 37.56 2.96 4.37
CA THR A 34 36.58 3.54 3.44
C THR A 34 35.21 3.71 4.10
N LEU A 35 34.20 3.99 3.30
CA LEU A 35 32.82 4.17 3.77
C LEU A 35 32.18 2.88 4.33
N TRP A 36 32.71 1.71 4.01
CA TRP A 36 32.09 0.42 4.39
C TRP A 36 32.91 -0.37 5.41
N ILE A 37 34.13 0.07 5.74
CA ILE A 37 35.00 -0.63 6.67
C ILE A 37 35.79 0.34 7.55
N GLU A 38 35.96 -0.03 8.81
CA GLU A 38 36.79 0.62 9.83
C GLU A 38 37.51 -0.47 10.64
N TRP A 39 38.73 -0.21 11.10
CA TRP A 39 39.40 -1.11 12.04
C TRP A 39 40.06 -0.40 13.22
N LYS A 40 40.26 -1.15 14.30
CA LYS A 40 41.03 -0.72 15.46
C LYS A 40 41.90 -1.85 15.99
N SER A 41 43.17 -1.55 16.27
CA SER A 41 44.08 -2.48 16.93
C SER A 41 43.61 -2.90 18.31
N ARG A 42 43.50 -1.94 19.24
CA ARG A 42 43.17 -2.22 20.65
C ARG A 42 41.97 -1.41 21.09
N LEU A 43 40.97 -2.11 21.61
CA LEU A 43 39.79 -1.51 22.21
C LEU A 43 39.35 -2.33 23.42
N ASP A 44 39.24 -1.67 24.57
CA ASP A 44 38.61 -2.27 25.75
C ASP A 44 37.09 -2.08 25.63
N LEU A 45 36.39 -3.18 25.31
CA LEU A 45 34.96 -3.19 25.00
C LEU A 45 34.08 -2.84 26.22
N ASP A 46 34.58 -2.99 27.45
CA ASP A 46 33.81 -2.65 28.65
C ASP A 46 34.04 -1.20 29.11
N SER A 47 35.12 -0.56 28.67
CA SER A 47 35.36 0.85 28.96
C SER A 47 34.37 1.78 28.24
N ASP A 48 34.07 2.93 28.86
CA ASP A 48 33.30 3.99 28.20
C ASP A 48 33.95 4.46 26.90
N LYS A 49 35.29 4.40 26.80
CA LYS A 49 36.04 4.74 25.58
C LYS A 49 35.77 3.72 24.47
N GLY A 50 35.74 2.44 24.81
CA GLY A 50 35.36 1.37 23.88
C GLY A 50 33.93 1.53 23.41
N LYS A 51 33.00 1.67 24.35
CA LYS A 51 31.57 1.89 24.07
C LYS A 51 31.36 3.12 23.19
N LEU A 52 32.01 4.25 23.49
CA LEU A 52 31.97 5.47 22.68
C LEU A 52 32.40 5.19 21.25
N HIS A 53 33.49 4.44 21.06
CA HIS A 53 33.99 4.12 19.73
C HIS A 53 33.00 3.24 18.95
N LEU A 54 32.56 2.12 19.53
CA LEU A 54 31.63 1.20 18.87
C LEU A 54 30.32 1.89 18.50
N VAL A 55 29.73 2.65 19.43
CA VAL A 55 28.48 3.39 19.22
C VAL A 55 28.62 4.41 18.09
N LYS A 56 29.71 5.18 18.12
CA LYS A 56 29.99 6.20 17.10
C LYS A 56 30.05 5.56 15.71
N GLN A 57 30.78 4.45 15.56
CA GLN A 57 30.93 3.77 14.27
C GLN A 57 29.63 3.12 13.77
N ILE A 58 28.89 2.43 14.66
CA ILE A 58 27.62 1.80 14.29
C ILE A 58 26.60 2.86 13.82
N LEU A 59 26.49 3.98 14.54
CA LEU A 59 25.64 5.10 14.12
C LEU A 59 26.11 5.69 12.78
N GLY A 60 27.42 5.89 12.62
CA GLY A 60 28.01 6.40 11.37
C GLY A 60 27.68 5.52 10.16
N PHE A 61 27.81 4.19 10.31
CA PHE A 61 27.51 3.24 9.24
C PHE A 61 26.01 3.18 8.91
N ALA A 62 25.14 3.20 9.92
CA ALA A 62 23.69 3.18 9.73
C ALA A 62 23.13 4.48 9.11
N ASN A 63 23.88 5.58 9.20
CA ASN A 63 23.52 6.88 8.64
C ASN A 63 24.19 7.19 7.29
N ARG A 64 24.71 6.19 6.59
CA ARG A 64 25.21 6.42 5.22
C ARG A 64 24.06 6.67 4.24
N ASP A 65 24.38 7.32 3.13
CA ASP A 65 23.48 7.41 1.99
C ASP A 65 23.30 6.01 1.38
N PRO A 66 22.07 5.49 1.21
CA PRO A 66 21.83 4.21 0.57
C PRO A 66 22.46 4.07 -0.82
N GLN A 67 22.51 5.15 -1.61
CA GLN A 67 23.07 5.15 -2.96
C GLN A 67 24.59 4.96 -2.97
N ASP A 68 25.27 5.49 -1.96
CA ASP A 68 26.72 5.31 -1.84
C ASP A 68 27.08 4.03 -1.09
N ALA A 69 26.28 3.65 -0.08
CA ALA A 69 26.51 2.43 0.68
C ALA A 69 26.47 1.19 -0.22
N VAL A 70 25.47 1.09 -1.12
CA VAL A 70 25.23 -0.11 -1.95
C VAL A 70 26.43 -0.49 -2.85
N ARG A 71 27.37 0.43 -3.08
CA ARG A 71 28.56 0.21 -3.90
C ARG A 71 29.49 -0.87 -3.34
N TRP A 72 29.40 -1.18 -2.05
CA TRP A 72 30.19 -2.21 -1.40
C TRP A 72 29.30 -3.11 -0.53
N CYS A 73 29.49 -4.42 -0.66
CA CYS A 73 28.88 -5.46 0.18
C CYS A 73 27.35 -5.34 0.27
N LYS A 74 26.67 -4.94 -0.81
CA LYS A 74 25.22 -4.61 -0.84
C LYS A 74 24.79 -3.54 0.17
N GLY A 75 25.71 -2.69 0.59
CA GLY A 75 25.49 -1.67 1.60
C GLY A 75 25.89 -2.07 3.01
N ASN A 76 26.29 -3.32 3.27
CA ASN A 76 26.73 -3.73 4.60
C ASN A 76 28.06 -3.04 4.95
N ALA A 77 28.27 -2.77 6.23
CA ALA A 77 29.53 -2.23 6.72
C ALA A 77 30.08 -3.07 7.87
N TYR A 78 31.40 -2.97 8.07
CA TYR A 78 32.12 -3.79 9.05
C TYR A 78 33.05 -2.93 9.90
N LEU A 79 32.96 -3.12 11.22
CA LEU A 79 33.97 -2.64 12.16
C LEU A 79 34.77 -3.84 12.66
N LEU A 80 36.09 -3.81 12.49
CA LEU A 80 36.98 -4.84 13.00
C LEU A 80 37.77 -4.34 14.20
N VAL A 81 37.87 -5.15 15.25
CA VAL A 81 38.63 -4.82 16.47
C VAL A 81 39.57 -5.97 16.80
N GLY A 82 40.84 -5.66 17.03
CA GLY A 82 41.90 -6.65 17.26
C GLY A 82 42.81 -6.87 16.06
N VAL A 83 42.55 -6.20 14.94
CA VAL A 83 43.34 -6.27 13.69
C VAL A 83 43.51 -4.88 13.09
N GLU A 84 44.69 -4.62 12.55
CA GLU A 84 45.01 -3.46 11.72
C GLU A 84 46.10 -3.86 10.71
N PRO A 85 46.43 -3.03 9.72
CA PRO A 85 47.53 -3.26 8.79
C PRO A 85 48.80 -3.74 9.49
N ASN A 86 49.28 -4.92 9.08
CA ASN A 86 50.50 -5.58 9.56
C ASN A 86 50.53 -5.93 11.06
N GLN A 87 49.42 -5.80 11.80
CA GLN A 87 49.37 -6.11 13.23
C GLN A 87 48.09 -6.85 13.65
N LEU A 88 48.28 -7.99 14.29
CA LEU A 88 47.23 -8.77 14.97
C LEU A 88 47.41 -8.64 16.48
N HIS A 89 46.52 -7.87 17.11
CA HIS A 89 46.54 -7.63 18.55
C HIS A 89 45.60 -8.55 19.31
N GLY A 90 44.52 -8.96 18.64
CA GLY A 90 43.38 -9.59 19.26
C GLY A 90 42.59 -8.65 20.17
N VAL A 91 41.44 -9.14 20.63
CA VAL A 91 40.57 -8.48 21.59
C VAL A 91 40.13 -9.48 22.66
N THR A 92 39.97 -9.01 23.89
CA THR A 92 39.34 -9.82 24.94
C THR A 92 37.87 -10.00 24.57
N ALA A 93 37.47 -11.24 24.28
CA ALA A 93 36.11 -11.54 23.89
C ALA A 93 35.14 -11.24 25.05
N VAL A 94 34.11 -10.46 24.75
CA VAL A 94 32.94 -10.24 25.59
C VAL A 94 31.78 -10.99 24.94
N ASP A 95 30.96 -11.66 25.74
CA ASP A 95 29.77 -12.34 25.25
C ASP A 95 28.93 -11.39 24.34
N PRO A 96 28.58 -11.82 23.11
CA PRO A 96 27.83 -10.99 22.16
C PRO A 96 26.56 -10.37 22.74
N GLN A 97 25.81 -11.11 23.54
CA GLN A 97 24.58 -10.62 24.16
C GLN A 97 24.89 -9.57 25.23
N VAL A 98 25.91 -9.77 26.05
CA VAL A 98 26.37 -8.76 27.02
C VAL A 98 26.82 -7.48 26.30
N LEU A 99 27.57 -7.59 25.21
CA LEU A 99 27.98 -6.44 24.40
C LEU A 99 26.76 -5.70 23.85
N SER A 100 25.82 -6.40 23.20
CA SER A 100 24.59 -5.80 22.66
C SER A 100 23.75 -5.13 23.75
N GLN A 101 23.61 -5.75 24.92
CA GLN A 101 22.90 -5.14 26.07
C GLN A 101 23.59 -3.86 26.56
N SER A 102 24.92 -3.84 26.59
CA SER A 102 25.69 -2.68 27.04
C SER A 102 25.59 -1.49 26.08
N LEU A 103 25.46 -1.73 24.77
CA LEU A 103 25.36 -0.67 23.75
C LEU A 103 23.91 -0.22 23.49
N ARG A 104 22.91 -1.05 23.82
CA ARG A 104 21.48 -0.77 23.60
C ARG A 104 21.00 0.60 24.14
N PRO A 105 21.42 1.09 25.32
CA PRO A 105 21.02 2.41 25.80
C PRO A 105 21.43 3.57 24.88
N TYR A 106 22.45 3.37 24.05
CA TYR A 106 23.00 4.39 23.17
C TYR A 106 22.50 4.27 21.72
N LEU A 107 22.26 3.04 21.25
CA LEU A 107 21.85 2.74 19.87
C LEU A 107 20.34 2.57 19.68
N GLY A 108 19.61 2.24 20.75
CA GLY A 108 18.21 1.81 20.66
C GLY A 108 18.07 0.43 20.02
N THR A 109 16.96 0.20 19.31
CA THR A 109 16.61 -1.11 18.73
C THR A 109 16.36 -1.07 17.21
N LYS A 110 16.48 0.09 16.57
CA LYS A 110 16.15 0.25 15.14
C LYS A 110 17.30 -0.11 14.20
N ILE A 111 18.54 -0.05 14.70
CA ILE A 111 19.73 -0.39 13.91
C ILE A 111 19.97 -1.89 14.02
N THR A 112 20.05 -2.57 12.88
CA THR A 112 20.43 -3.99 12.85
C THR A 112 21.95 -4.09 12.73
N TRP A 113 22.57 -4.79 13.68
CA TRP A 113 24.01 -5.05 13.70
C TRP A 113 24.28 -6.38 14.40
N ASN A 114 25.36 -7.07 14.02
CA ASN A 114 25.73 -8.37 14.58
C ASN A 114 27.22 -8.39 14.96
N PRO A 115 27.57 -8.65 16.23
CA PRO A 115 28.94 -8.90 16.65
C PRO A 115 29.29 -10.39 16.52
N ASP A 116 30.36 -10.71 15.80
CA ASP A 116 30.94 -12.04 15.67
C ASP A 116 32.41 -12.04 16.09
N TYR A 117 32.86 -13.13 16.71
CA TYR A 117 34.27 -13.34 17.01
C TYR A 117 34.85 -14.41 16.10
N ILE A 118 36.01 -14.12 15.53
CA ILE A 118 36.75 -15.05 14.68
C ILE A 118 38.19 -15.18 15.18
N ASP A 119 38.74 -16.39 15.04
CA ASP A 119 40.15 -16.65 15.30
C ASP A 119 40.97 -16.37 14.04
N VAL A 120 41.93 -15.46 14.15
CA VAL A 120 42.89 -15.12 13.10
C VAL A 120 44.28 -15.45 13.62
N ASP A 121 44.78 -16.60 13.20
CA ASP A 121 46.12 -17.11 13.55
C ASP A 121 46.37 -17.13 15.08
N GLY A 122 45.36 -17.53 15.86
CA GLY A 122 45.38 -17.60 17.32
C GLY A 122 45.01 -16.30 18.06
N ALA A 123 44.72 -15.22 17.33
CA ALA A 123 44.22 -13.97 17.90
C ALA A 123 42.71 -13.82 17.65
N GLN A 124 41.95 -13.55 18.70
CA GLN A 124 40.51 -13.28 18.60
C GLN A 124 40.26 -11.89 18.02
N VAL A 125 39.51 -11.79 16.92
CA VAL A 125 39.11 -10.53 16.30
C VAL A 125 37.59 -10.40 16.38
N LEU A 126 37.11 -9.26 16.88
CA LEU A 126 35.70 -8.91 16.84
C LEU A 126 35.38 -8.27 15.49
N VAL A 127 34.37 -8.77 14.82
CA VAL A 127 33.79 -8.18 13.61
C VAL A 127 32.35 -7.77 13.93
N ILE A 128 32.03 -6.51 13.74
CA ILE A 128 30.66 -6.01 13.85
C ILE A 128 30.15 -5.71 12.45
N GLU A 129 29.21 -6.51 11.97
CA GLU A 129 28.44 -6.23 10.76
C GLU A 129 27.32 -5.22 11.10
N VAL A 130 27.20 -4.17 10.30
CA VAL A 130 26.08 -3.21 10.36
C VAL A 130 25.27 -3.33 9.07
N ALA A 131 23.96 -3.53 9.22
CA ALA A 131 23.03 -3.67 8.11
C ALA A 131 23.02 -2.42 7.20
N PRO A 132 22.64 -2.58 5.92
CA PRO A 132 22.66 -1.47 4.96
C PRO A 132 21.57 -0.45 5.31
N PRO A 133 21.82 0.87 5.15
CA PRO A 133 20.76 1.86 5.20
C PRO A 133 19.83 1.72 4.00
N ALA A 134 18.53 1.92 4.21
CA ALA A 134 17.51 1.86 3.17
C ALA A 134 16.79 3.21 2.96
N PRO A 135 16.23 3.45 1.76
CA PRO A 135 15.26 4.52 1.56
C PRO A 135 14.09 4.39 2.54
N GLY A 136 13.70 5.49 3.19
CA GLY A 136 12.68 5.53 4.23
C GLY A 136 13.21 5.35 5.66
N ASP A 137 14.47 4.95 5.85
CA ASP A 137 15.02 4.79 7.19
C ASP A 137 15.09 6.13 7.93
N THR A 138 14.56 6.14 9.16
CA THR A 138 14.64 7.29 10.06
C THR A 138 16.10 7.66 10.35
N ILE A 139 16.34 8.92 10.71
CA ILE A 139 17.66 9.37 11.14
C ILE A 139 18.05 8.69 12.46
N HIS A 140 19.23 8.06 12.51
CA HIS A 140 19.74 7.47 13.75
C HIS A 140 20.58 8.49 14.52
N PHE A 141 20.41 8.55 15.83
CA PHE A 141 21.14 9.46 16.71
C PHE A 141 21.46 8.75 18.02
N LEU A 142 22.44 9.29 18.75
CA LEU A 142 22.82 8.82 20.06
C LEU A 142 21.64 8.96 21.03
N MET A 143 21.17 7.86 21.62
CA MET A 143 19.95 7.82 22.46
C MET A 143 20.20 8.19 23.94
N LYS A 144 21.47 8.27 24.36
CA LYS A 144 21.87 8.60 25.73
C LYS A 144 23.24 9.26 25.73
N ASP A 145 23.44 10.23 26.60
CA ASP A 145 24.75 10.84 26.87
C ASP A 145 25.84 9.78 27.09
N LEU A 146 26.97 9.95 26.41
CA LEU A 146 28.11 9.04 26.51
C LEU A 146 29.40 9.84 26.59
N PHE A 147 30.03 9.80 27.76
CA PHE A 147 31.22 10.57 28.10
C PHE A 147 32.31 9.68 28.67
N VAL A 148 33.54 9.90 28.19
CA VAL A 148 34.76 9.35 28.76
C VAL A 148 35.33 10.39 29.70
N THR A 149 35.42 10.05 30.99
CA THR A 149 36.00 10.93 32.00
C THR A 149 37.42 10.48 32.32
N ARG A 150 38.36 11.43 32.26
CA ARG A 150 39.76 11.20 32.65
C ARG A 150 40.18 12.20 33.70
N THR A 151 40.71 11.71 34.81
CA THR A 151 41.35 12.53 35.84
C THR A 151 42.86 12.39 35.74
N LYS A 152 43.55 13.52 35.57
CA LYS A 152 45.02 13.58 35.55
C LYS A 152 45.50 14.27 36.82
N GLN A 153 46.42 13.65 37.57
CA GLN A 153 47.14 14.36 38.62
C GLN A 153 48.09 15.39 38.01
N THR A 154 48.02 16.61 38.50
CA THR A 154 48.93 17.70 38.14
C THR A 154 49.56 18.29 39.40
N ALA A 155 50.63 19.08 39.24
CA ALA A 155 51.26 19.78 40.35
C ALA A 155 50.29 20.71 41.12
N CYS A 156 49.19 21.14 40.49
CA CYS A 156 48.16 22.01 41.07
C CYS A 156 46.94 21.23 41.61
N GLY A 157 47.00 19.90 41.66
CA GLY A 157 45.90 19.02 42.06
C GLY A 157 45.31 18.19 40.90
N PRO A 158 44.27 17.38 41.17
CA PRO A 158 43.62 16.56 40.14
C PRO A 158 42.80 17.43 39.17
N VAL A 159 43.03 17.27 37.87
CA VAL A 159 42.23 17.90 36.81
C VAL A 159 41.41 16.83 36.11
N THR A 160 40.08 16.97 36.13
CA THR A 160 39.14 16.06 35.47
C THR A 160 38.65 16.67 34.17
N THR A 161 38.79 15.93 33.08
CA THR A 161 38.29 16.29 31.76
C THR A 161 37.36 15.20 31.26
N SER A 162 36.17 15.58 30.79
CA SER A 162 35.23 14.66 30.15
C SER A 162 35.13 14.98 28.66
N HIS A 163 35.22 13.95 27.83
CA HIS A 163 35.03 14.06 26.38
C HIS A 163 33.98 13.05 25.93
N GLY A 164 33.05 13.48 25.08
CA GLY A 164 31.94 12.64 24.68
C GLY A 164 30.90 13.41 23.88
N PHE A 165 29.71 12.83 23.82
CA PHE A 165 28.60 13.34 23.03
C PHE A 165 27.30 13.26 23.81
N ASN A 166 26.46 14.28 23.61
CA ASN A 166 25.12 14.33 24.18
C ASN A 166 24.16 13.47 23.37
N GLU A 167 23.07 13.06 24.02
CA GLU A 167 21.87 12.57 23.37
C GLU A 167 21.46 13.47 22.18
N GLY A 168 20.95 12.84 21.12
CA GLY A 168 20.57 13.50 19.88
C GLY A 168 21.72 13.77 18.91
N THR A 169 22.97 13.47 19.27
CA THR A 169 24.11 13.59 18.34
C THR A 169 23.97 12.60 17.18
N ILE A 170 23.97 13.12 15.95
CA ILE A 170 23.94 12.32 14.71
C ILE A 170 25.38 12.14 14.23
N PHE A 171 25.77 10.91 13.95
CA PHE A 171 27.05 10.58 13.31
C PHE A 171 26.85 10.09 11.89
N VAL A 172 27.78 10.43 11.00
CA VAL A 172 27.84 9.95 9.61
C VAL A 172 29.25 9.48 9.32
N ARG A 173 29.36 8.34 8.61
CA ARG A 173 30.62 7.81 8.12
C ARG A 173 31.06 8.55 6.84
N ARG A 174 32.31 9.01 6.83
CA ARG A 174 33.07 9.50 5.69
C ARG A 174 34.22 8.51 5.40
N PRO A 175 34.92 8.60 4.26
CA PRO A 175 36.11 7.79 4.04
C PRO A 175 37.15 8.02 5.15
N GLY A 176 37.47 6.98 5.93
CA GLY A 176 38.47 7.02 7.00
C GLY A 176 38.08 7.77 8.28
N GLU A 177 36.90 8.36 8.37
CA GLU A 177 36.45 9.01 9.60
C GLU A 177 34.94 8.90 9.81
N THR A 178 34.51 8.86 11.05
CA THR A 178 33.10 9.02 11.42
C THR A 178 32.99 10.27 12.25
N GLU A 179 32.10 11.19 11.92
CA GLU A 179 32.02 12.49 12.59
C GLU A 179 30.58 12.97 12.75
N ARG A 180 30.39 14.06 13.49
CA ARG A 180 29.07 14.67 13.64
C ARG A 180 28.55 15.11 12.27
N ALA A 181 27.28 14.81 12.01
CA ALA A 181 26.62 15.19 10.77
C ALA A 181 26.60 16.71 10.60
N ASN A 182 27.16 17.17 9.49
CA ASN A 182 27.08 18.54 9.02
C ASN A 182 25.68 18.83 8.43
N ARG A 183 25.49 20.03 7.89
CA ARG A 183 24.19 20.43 7.31
C ARG A 183 23.78 19.55 6.14
N ASP A 184 24.66 19.37 5.15
CA ASP A 184 24.34 18.65 3.92
C ASP A 184 24.06 17.16 4.19
N GLU A 185 24.79 16.58 5.15
CA GLU A 185 24.58 15.22 5.63
C GLU A 185 23.23 15.07 6.34
N ARG A 186 22.78 16.08 7.11
CA ARG A 186 21.43 16.09 7.69
C ARG A 186 20.35 16.22 6.62
N ASP A 187 20.59 17.03 5.58
CA ASP A 187 19.65 17.16 4.47
C ASP A 187 19.56 15.86 3.65
N MET A 188 20.68 15.14 3.47
CA MET A 188 20.68 13.78 2.91
C MET A 188 19.84 12.81 3.77
N LEU A 189 20.06 12.81 5.08
CA LEU A 189 19.34 11.93 6.01
C LEU A 189 17.84 12.24 6.07
N LEU A 190 17.45 13.51 5.99
CA LEU A 190 16.06 13.93 5.87
C LEU A 190 15.44 13.45 4.57
N ARG A 191 16.13 13.63 3.43
CA ARG A 191 15.67 13.10 2.13
C ARG A 191 15.50 11.58 2.19
N ARG A 192 16.47 10.85 2.75
CA ARG A 192 16.39 9.40 2.96
C ARG A 192 15.15 9.03 3.74
N ALA A 193 14.91 9.65 4.90
CA ALA A 193 13.77 9.36 5.76
C ALA A 193 12.42 9.64 5.06
N CYS A 194 12.35 10.67 4.22
CA CYS A 194 11.16 10.98 3.40
C CYS A 194 11.00 10.06 2.17
N SER A 195 12.04 9.31 1.79
CA SER A 195 12.06 8.46 0.59
C SER A 195 11.54 7.04 0.86
N ALA A 196 10.56 6.89 1.76
CA ALA A 196 9.92 5.59 1.96
C ALA A 196 9.45 5.07 0.59
N PRO A 197 9.76 3.81 0.24
CA PRO A 197 9.37 3.28 -1.06
C PRO A 197 7.87 3.48 -1.22
N ALA A 198 7.45 4.14 -2.30
CA ALA A 198 6.05 4.19 -2.67
C ALA A 198 5.56 2.73 -2.66
N VAL A 199 4.57 2.43 -1.81
CA VAL A 199 3.92 1.12 -1.85
C VAL A 199 3.39 0.97 -3.26
N GLN A 200 4.05 0.15 -4.08
CA GLN A 200 3.47 -0.25 -5.37
C GLN A 200 2.28 -1.13 -5.03
N LEU A 201 1.10 -0.52 -5.10
CA LEU A 201 -0.16 -1.23 -5.01
C LEU A 201 -0.32 -2.02 -6.31
N ASP A 202 0.05 -3.29 -6.27
CA ASP A 202 -0.20 -4.26 -7.33
C ASP A 202 -1.36 -5.15 -6.90
N ALA A 203 -2.56 -4.62 -7.11
CA ALA A 203 -3.81 -5.25 -6.73
C ALA A 203 -4.84 -5.12 -7.85
N GLU A 204 -5.58 -6.19 -8.08
CA GLU A 204 -6.63 -6.25 -9.09
C GLU A 204 -7.99 -6.40 -8.40
N VAL A 205 -9.01 -5.70 -8.90
CA VAL A 205 -10.40 -5.93 -8.52
C VAL A 205 -11.05 -6.75 -9.62
N VAL A 206 -11.41 -7.99 -9.30
CA VAL A 206 -12.07 -8.91 -10.24
C VAL A 206 -13.53 -9.13 -9.84
N ALA A 207 -14.39 -9.31 -10.82
CA ALA A 207 -15.76 -9.75 -10.58
C ALA A 207 -15.76 -11.25 -10.25
N ASP A 208 -16.39 -11.64 -9.14
CA ASP A 208 -16.53 -13.06 -8.75
C ASP A 208 -17.52 -13.79 -9.67
N ARG A 209 -18.38 -13.04 -10.37
CA ARG A 209 -19.27 -13.53 -11.42
C ARG A 209 -19.22 -12.62 -12.64
N GLN A 210 -19.21 -13.21 -13.84
CA GLN A 210 -19.07 -12.49 -15.11
C GLN A 210 -20.37 -11.82 -15.61
N SER A 211 -21.53 -12.18 -15.04
CA SER A 211 -22.83 -11.65 -15.43
C SER A 211 -23.70 -11.37 -14.21
N ILE A 212 -24.36 -10.22 -14.22
CA ILE A 212 -25.46 -9.87 -13.32
C ILE A 212 -26.75 -10.04 -14.13
N GLU A 213 -27.80 -10.61 -13.53
CA GLU A 213 -29.11 -10.68 -14.18
C GLU A 213 -29.62 -9.26 -14.46
N THR A 214 -30.10 -9.05 -15.69
CA THR A 214 -30.74 -7.79 -16.06
C THR A 214 -32.14 -7.79 -15.46
N ALA A 215 -32.50 -6.74 -14.70
CA ALA A 215 -33.87 -6.57 -14.26
C ALA A 215 -34.81 -6.56 -15.49
N PRO A 216 -35.94 -7.28 -15.46
CA PRO A 216 -36.77 -7.49 -16.64
C PRO A 216 -37.38 -6.20 -17.21
N LEU A 217 -37.45 -5.12 -16.42
CA LEU A 217 -37.92 -3.81 -16.87
C LEU A 217 -37.17 -2.70 -16.12
N ASP A 218 -36.31 -1.96 -16.81
CA ASP A 218 -35.70 -0.73 -16.28
C ASP A 218 -36.55 0.50 -16.62
N ASP A 219 -36.28 1.64 -15.97
CA ASP A 219 -37.06 2.87 -16.15
C ASP A 219 -36.96 3.43 -17.59
N VAL A 220 -35.87 3.11 -18.31
CA VAL A 220 -35.69 3.48 -19.72
C VAL A 220 -36.64 2.68 -20.60
N ARG A 221 -36.65 1.35 -20.45
CA ARG A 221 -37.57 0.47 -21.18
C ARG A 221 -39.01 0.71 -20.78
N LEU A 222 -39.29 1.03 -19.51
CA LEU A 222 -40.61 1.45 -19.06
C LEU A 222 -41.06 2.73 -19.76
N ALA A 223 -40.20 3.75 -19.85
CA ALA A 223 -40.53 4.99 -20.56
C ALA A 223 -40.77 4.74 -22.06
N GLU A 224 -39.95 3.90 -22.70
CA GLU A 224 -40.16 3.48 -24.09
C GLU A 224 -41.48 2.77 -24.28
N LEU A 225 -41.79 1.79 -23.42
CA LEU A 225 -43.04 1.02 -23.47
C LEU A 225 -44.27 1.94 -23.31
N ILE A 226 -44.19 2.94 -22.43
CA ILE A 226 -45.26 3.93 -22.24
C ILE A 226 -45.46 4.77 -23.51
N VAL A 227 -44.37 5.15 -24.19
CA VAL A 227 -44.43 5.88 -25.47
C VAL A 227 -45.00 5.02 -26.58
N GLU A 228 -44.54 3.77 -26.71
CA GLU A 228 -45.03 2.77 -27.68
C GLU A 228 -46.55 2.56 -27.48
N GLN A 229 -46.99 2.30 -26.25
CA GLN A 229 -48.41 2.09 -25.94
C GLN A 229 -49.27 3.33 -26.16
N ARG A 230 -48.76 4.53 -25.84
CA ARG A 230 -49.46 5.79 -26.16
C ARG A 230 -49.74 5.90 -27.66
N GLN A 231 -48.73 5.61 -28.48
CA GLN A 231 -48.86 5.71 -29.94
C GLN A 231 -49.85 4.70 -30.50
N GLU A 232 -49.81 3.45 -30.03
CA GLU A 232 -50.74 2.39 -30.43
C GLU A 232 -52.19 2.74 -30.08
N LEU A 233 -52.46 3.16 -28.84
CA LEU A 233 -53.82 3.49 -28.38
C LEU A 233 -54.41 4.71 -29.10
N LEU A 234 -53.58 5.72 -29.42
CA LEU A 234 -53.99 6.87 -30.22
C LEU A 234 -54.30 6.48 -31.68
N ALA A 235 -53.50 5.58 -32.27
CA ALA A 235 -53.72 5.08 -33.62
C ALA A 235 -55.00 4.22 -33.73
N ALA A 236 -55.27 3.40 -32.70
CA ALA A 236 -56.43 2.52 -32.64
C ALA A 236 -57.78 3.26 -32.72
N ARG A 237 -57.83 4.55 -32.32
CA ARG A 237 -59.04 5.37 -32.43
C ARG A 237 -59.53 5.54 -33.87
N TYR A 238 -58.61 5.61 -34.82
CA TYR A 238 -58.91 5.93 -36.23
C TYR A 238 -58.84 4.71 -37.15
N GLN A 239 -58.54 3.53 -36.59
CA GLN A 239 -58.55 2.28 -37.34
C GLN A 239 -59.95 1.64 -37.27
N PRO A 240 -60.52 1.22 -38.42
CA PRO A 240 -61.74 0.43 -38.39
C PRO A 240 -61.48 -0.92 -37.71
N PRO A 241 -62.45 -1.51 -36.99
CA PRO A 241 -62.26 -2.78 -36.32
C PRO A 241 -61.84 -3.85 -37.34
N THR A 242 -60.71 -4.50 -37.08
CA THR A 242 -60.19 -5.60 -37.88
C THR A 242 -61.17 -6.78 -37.79
N GLN A 243 -61.82 -7.11 -38.92
CA GLN A 243 -62.65 -8.30 -39.05
C GLN A 243 -61.79 -9.55 -39.06
N ASP A 244 -61.63 -10.22 -37.94
CA ASP A 244 -61.23 -11.63 -37.92
C ASP A 244 -62.16 -12.45 -37.01
N GLY A 245 -63.04 -13.24 -37.64
CA GLY A 245 -64.04 -14.05 -36.95
C GLY A 245 -65.13 -14.80 -37.77
N ARG A 246 -65.11 -14.79 -39.12
CA ARG A 246 -65.83 -15.72 -40.06
C ARG A 246 -67.40 -15.75 -40.08
N PRO A 247 -68.05 -16.29 -41.16
CA PRO A 247 -69.08 -15.57 -41.95
C PRO A 247 -70.53 -16.16 -41.90
N VAL A 248 -71.54 -15.43 -42.40
CA VAL A 248 -72.53 -15.78 -43.47
C VAL A 248 -73.44 -14.56 -43.83
N ARG A 249 -73.73 -14.40 -45.13
CA ARG A 249 -74.46 -13.34 -45.89
C ARG A 249 -76.02 -13.40 -45.80
N PRO A 250 -76.82 -12.59 -46.54
CA PRO A 250 -76.84 -11.13 -46.77
C PRO A 250 -78.26 -10.52 -46.61
N LEU A 251 -78.43 -9.19 -46.64
CA LEU A 251 -79.45 -8.51 -47.48
C LEU A 251 -79.22 -6.99 -47.48
N PHE A 252 -79.52 -6.36 -48.62
CA PHE A 252 -79.35 -4.94 -48.96
C PHE A 252 -79.64 -3.92 -47.84
N VAL A 253 -78.66 -3.04 -47.56
CA VAL A 253 -78.87 -1.72 -46.91
C VAL A 253 -77.95 -0.70 -47.60
N PRO A 254 -78.40 0.53 -47.94
CA PRO A 254 -77.56 1.51 -48.61
C PRO A 254 -76.42 1.92 -47.68
N ARG A 255 -75.22 2.03 -48.25
CA ARG A 255 -74.00 2.47 -47.58
C ARG A 255 -74.12 3.95 -47.20
N ARG A 256 -74.78 4.24 -46.08
CA ARG A 256 -74.40 5.40 -45.26
C ARG A 256 -73.09 5.04 -44.60
N ALA A 257 -72.08 5.89 -44.75
CA ALA A 257 -70.92 5.87 -43.88
C ALA A 257 -71.44 6.07 -42.45
N ALA A 258 -71.68 4.98 -41.74
CA ALA A 258 -71.78 5.01 -40.30
C ALA A 258 -70.36 5.35 -39.85
N SER A 259 -70.17 6.61 -39.46
CA SER A 259 -68.98 6.97 -38.72
C SER A 259 -68.98 6.10 -37.48
N THR A 260 -67.90 5.34 -37.31
CA THR A 260 -67.48 4.80 -36.03
C THR A 260 -67.02 5.99 -35.18
N ASP A 261 -67.94 6.90 -34.87
CA ASP A 261 -67.65 8.05 -34.03
C ASP A 261 -67.76 7.58 -32.59
N ASP A 262 -66.61 7.19 -32.03
CA ASP A 262 -66.43 7.13 -30.60
C ASP A 262 -67.04 8.39 -29.97
N PRO A 263 -68.06 8.26 -29.10
CA PRO A 263 -68.81 9.39 -28.58
C PRO A 263 -67.97 10.32 -27.70
N ARG A 264 -66.77 9.88 -27.29
CA ARG A 264 -65.77 10.72 -26.62
C ARG A 264 -65.12 11.66 -27.63
N THR A 265 -64.87 12.90 -27.23
CA THR A 265 -64.00 13.80 -27.99
C THR A 265 -62.56 13.25 -28.07
N PRO A 266 -61.75 13.65 -29.06
CA PRO A 266 -60.34 13.27 -29.11
C PRO A 266 -59.57 13.60 -27.83
N GLU A 267 -59.90 14.72 -27.17
CA GLU A 267 -59.28 15.17 -25.92
C GLU A 267 -59.68 14.28 -24.74
N GLU A 268 -60.96 13.90 -24.64
CA GLU A 268 -61.44 12.98 -23.60
C GLU A 268 -60.82 11.58 -23.72
N TYR A 269 -60.63 11.11 -24.96
CA TYR A 269 -59.97 9.83 -25.22
C TYR A 269 -58.47 9.87 -24.91
N ALA A 270 -57.78 10.95 -25.31
CA ALA A 270 -56.37 11.16 -24.96
C ALA A 270 -56.18 11.21 -23.45
N LYS A 271 -57.06 11.90 -22.72
CA LYS A 271 -57.03 11.93 -21.25
C LYS A 271 -57.19 10.54 -20.63
N GLN A 272 -58.09 9.71 -21.15
CA GLN A 272 -58.25 8.33 -20.67
C GLN A 272 -57.02 7.46 -20.96
N ILE A 273 -56.32 7.69 -22.08
CA ILE A 273 -55.03 7.04 -22.36
C ILE A 273 -53.99 7.46 -21.33
N GLU A 274 -53.86 8.75 -21.01
CA GLU A 274 -52.90 9.21 -20.00
C GLU A 274 -53.21 8.65 -18.60
N ASP A 275 -54.48 8.61 -18.21
CA ASP A 275 -54.91 8.01 -16.95
C ASP A 275 -54.60 6.50 -16.90
N TYR A 276 -54.81 5.79 -18.03
CA TYR A 276 -54.44 4.37 -18.18
C TYR A 276 -52.93 4.15 -18.09
N LEU A 277 -52.13 4.91 -18.85
CA LEU A 277 -50.67 4.78 -18.88
C LEU A 277 -50.06 5.07 -17.52
N THR A 278 -50.60 6.06 -16.79
CA THR A 278 -50.18 6.38 -15.42
C THR A 278 -50.41 5.18 -14.49
N ARG A 279 -51.61 4.59 -14.50
CA ARG A 279 -51.92 3.40 -13.69
C ARG A 279 -51.11 2.17 -14.11
N MET A 280 -50.90 1.98 -15.41
CA MET A 280 -50.08 0.88 -15.94
C MET A 280 -48.63 1.02 -15.47
N GLN A 281 -48.09 2.25 -15.46
CA GLN A 281 -46.75 2.53 -14.94
C GLN A 281 -46.62 2.20 -13.45
N GLU A 282 -47.64 2.54 -12.64
CA GLU A 282 -47.69 2.20 -11.21
C GLU A 282 -47.73 0.69 -10.98
N VAL A 283 -48.57 -0.05 -11.72
CA VAL A 283 -48.68 -1.52 -11.63
C VAL A 283 -47.38 -2.20 -12.05
N LEU A 284 -46.75 -1.75 -13.14
CA LEU A 284 -45.49 -2.32 -13.62
C LEU A 284 -44.36 -2.10 -12.60
N ARG A 285 -44.29 -0.92 -11.97
CA ARG A 285 -43.32 -0.64 -10.89
C ARG A 285 -43.55 -1.53 -9.66
N GLY A 286 -44.79 -1.69 -9.23
CA GLY A 286 -45.16 -2.58 -8.13
C GLY A 286 -44.83 -4.05 -8.42
N THR A 287 -45.08 -4.50 -9.66
CA THR A 287 -44.81 -5.88 -10.08
C THR A 287 -43.31 -6.16 -10.12
N THR A 288 -42.50 -5.24 -10.66
CA THR A 288 -41.03 -5.38 -10.65
C THR A 288 -40.47 -5.47 -9.22
N ALA A 289 -41.01 -4.68 -8.29
CA ALA A 289 -40.62 -4.73 -6.88
C ALA A 289 -40.96 -6.07 -6.23
N ALA A 290 -42.19 -6.56 -6.41
CA ALA A 290 -42.63 -7.86 -5.88
C ALA A 290 -41.81 -9.02 -6.45
N GLN A 291 -41.46 -8.98 -7.75
CA GLN A 291 -40.60 -9.99 -8.37
C GLN A 291 -39.18 -10.01 -7.78
N LEU A 292 -38.63 -8.85 -7.38
CA LEU A 292 -37.33 -8.77 -6.73
C LEU A 292 -37.34 -9.28 -5.27
N GLU A 293 -38.50 -9.24 -4.60
CA GLU A 293 -38.68 -9.87 -3.29
C GLU A 293 -38.77 -11.41 -3.39
N GLU A 294 -39.51 -11.93 -4.37
CA GLU A 294 -39.68 -13.38 -4.58
C GLU A 294 -38.45 -14.05 -5.19
N HIS A 295 -37.69 -13.30 -5.99
CA HIS A 295 -36.46 -13.75 -6.65
C HIS A 295 -35.32 -12.79 -6.31
N PRO A 296 -34.45 -13.12 -5.33
CA PRO A 296 -33.40 -12.21 -4.89
C PRO A 296 -32.51 -11.79 -6.06
N ALA A 297 -32.32 -10.48 -6.21
CA ALA A 297 -31.53 -9.89 -7.29
C ALA A 297 -30.11 -10.47 -7.36
N ALA A 298 -29.53 -10.52 -8.55
CA ALA A 298 -28.14 -10.93 -8.72
C ALA A 298 -27.18 -10.00 -7.94
N HIS A 299 -26.39 -10.59 -7.04
CA HIS A 299 -25.40 -9.85 -6.25
C HIS A 299 -24.15 -9.54 -7.09
N LEU A 300 -23.72 -8.27 -7.13
CA LEU A 300 -22.37 -7.92 -7.56
C LEU A 300 -21.37 -8.32 -6.47
N ALA A 301 -20.62 -9.39 -6.70
CA ALA A 301 -19.52 -9.80 -5.84
C ALA A 301 -18.19 -9.39 -6.48
N LEU A 302 -17.39 -8.60 -5.75
CA LEU A 302 -16.06 -8.16 -6.16
C LEU A 302 -15.02 -8.78 -5.24
N ARG A 303 -13.90 -9.25 -5.80
CA ARG A 303 -12.74 -9.75 -5.05
C ARG A 303 -11.55 -8.85 -5.32
N LEU A 304 -10.92 -8.37 -4.24
CA LEU A 304 -9.62 -7.72 -4.30
C LEU A 304 -8.53 -8.80 -4.24
N VAL A 305 -7.71 -8.89 -5.28
CA VAL A 305 -6.58 -9.81 -5.37
C VAL A 305 -5.30 -9.02 -5.13
N ASN A 306 -4.57 -9.37 -4.07
CA ASN A 306 -3.22 -8.87 -3.83
C ASN A 306 -2.22 -9.81 -4.52
N HIS A 307 -1.46 -9.31 -5.48
CA HIS A 307 -0.44 -10.11 -6.18
C HIS A 307 0.91 -10.16 -5.44
N GLN A 308 1.02 -9.44 -4.31
CA GLN A 308 2.23 -9.34 -3.51
C GLN A 308 2.16 -10.26 -2.29
N GLU A 309 3.32 -10.76 -1.85
CA GLU A 309 3.41 -11.60 -0.64
C GLU A 309 3.14 -10.82 0.66
N ARG A 310 3.22 -9.48 0.61
CA ARG A 310 3.02 -8.62 1.78
C ARG A 310 1.55 -8.19 1.89
N PRO A 311 0.91 -8.33 3.07
CA PRO A 311 -0.45 -7.82 3.27
C PRO A 311 -0.45 -6.29 3.27
N PHE A 312 -1.43 -5.70 2.61
CA PHE A 312 -1.68 -4.26 2.69
C PHE A 312 -2.45 -3.91 3.97
N ALA A 313 -2.05 -2.85 4.67
CA ALA A 313 -2.77 -2.32 5.83
C ALA A 313 -3.54 -1.05 5.44
N GLY A 314 -4.80 -0.93 5.89
CA GLY A 314 -5.59 0.29 5.68
C GLY A 314 -6.06 0.51 4.24
N VAL A 315 -6.31 -0.56 3.47
CA VAL A 315 -6.81 -0.46 2.09
C VAL A 315 -8.24 0.07 2.10
N VAL A 316 -8.48 1.14 1.33
CA VAL A 316 -9.83 1.62 1.01
C VAL A 316 -10.09 1.31 -0.46
N VAL A 317 -11.09 0.49 -0.73
CA VAL A 317 -11.57 0.22 -2.09
C VAL A 317 -12.79 1.08 -2.33
N THR A 318 -12.67 2.05 -3.23
CA THR A 318 -13.79 2.87 -3.69
C THR A 318 -14.25 2.37 -5.04
N VAL A 319 -15.43 1.75 -5.08
CA VAL A 319 -16.07 1.35 -6.34
C VAL A 319 -16.94 2.52 -6.81
N ALA A 320 -16.50 3.19 -7.86
CA ALA A 320 -17.34 4.15 -8.56
C ALA A 320 -18.09 3.41 -9.67
N LEU A 321 -19.43 3.49 -9.67
CA LEU A 321 -20.27 3.00 -10.75
C LEU A 321 -20.67 4.20 -11.62
N PRO A 322 -19.95 4.47 -12.72
CA PRO A 322 -20.21 5.64 -13.55
C PRO A 322 -21.42 5.39 -14.46
N GLY A 323 -22.59 5.90 -14.09
CA GLY A 323 -23.65 6.14 -15.06
C GLY A 323 -25.06 5.70 -14.65
N ARG A 324 -26.03 6.42 -15.24
CA ARG A 324 -27.47 6.22 -15.17
C ARG A 324 -27.81 4.74 -15.41
N GLY A 325 -28.45 4.10 -14.42
CA GLY A 325 -28.89 2.70 -14.53
C GLY A 325 -28.67 1.87 -13.26
N VAL A 326 -27.92 2.37 -12.28
CA VAL A 326 -27.83 1.75 -10.95
C VAL A 326 -28.91 2.32 -10.05
N TRP A 327 -29.84 1.48 -9.66
CA TRP A 327 -30.91 1.81 -8.72
C TRP A 327 -30.62 1.14 -7.38
N CYS A 328 -30.60 1.93 -6.32
CA CYS A 328 -30.62 1.40 -4.96
C CYS A 328 -32.10 1.27 -4.57
N ILE A 329 -32.56 0.04 -4.37
CA ILE A 329 -33.86 -0.20 -3.77
C ILE A 329 -33.58 -0.30 -2.27
N ASP A 330 -34.04 0.69 -1.51
CA ASP A 330 -34.03 0.60 -0.06
C ASP A 330 -35.12 -0.41 0.34
N ALA A 331 -34.75 -1.44 1.09
CA ALA A 331 -35.69 -2.48 1.52
C ALA A 331 -36.77 -1.91 2.46
N ASP A 332 -36.52 -0.75 3.07
CA ASP A 332 -37.46 -0.05 3.93
C ASP A 332 -38.38 0.92 3.17
N ASP A 333 -38.04 1.28 1.91
CA ASP A 333 -38.96 1.96 0.97
C ASP A 333 -39.94 0.92 0.39
N GLN A 334 -40.79 0.40 1.27
CA GLN A 334 -41.89 -0.49 0.88
C GLN A 334 -42.70 0.18 -0.22
N ILE A 335 -42.63 -0.37 -1.44
CA ILE A 335 -43.58 -0.07 -2.50
C ILE A 335 -44.91 -0.66 -2.02
N THR A 336 -45.67 0.16 -1.31
CA THR A 336 -47.00 -0.15 -0.74
C THR A 336 -48.09 -0.25 -1.80
N CYS A 337 -47.74 -0.20 -3.09
CA CYS A 337 -48.67 -0.47 -4.16
C CYS A 337 -49.01 -1.96 -4.12
N ALA A 338 -50.13 -2.31 -3.48
CA ALA A 338 -50.78 -3.59 -3.69
C ALA A 338 -50.79 -3.87 -5.19
N VAL A 339 -50.25 -5.03 -5.61
CA VAL A 339 -50.28 -5.46 -7.00
C VAL A 339 -51.74 -5.50 -7.42
N SER A 340 -52.22 -4.43 -8.05
CA SER A 340 -53.58 -4.37 -8.58
C SER A 340 -53.60 -5.05 -9.94
N GLU A 341 -54.77 -5.55 -10.32
CA GLU A 341 -54.99 -6.05 -11.67
C GLU A 341 -54.60 -4.97 -12.69
N TYR A 342 -53.98 -5.37 -13.80
CA TYR A 342 -53.64 -4.45 -14.89
C TYR A 342 -54.89 -3.67 -15.29
N PRO A 343 -54.80 -2.34 -15.44
CA PRO A 343 -55.95 -1.55 -15.87
C PRO A 343 -56.39 -2.01 -17.27
N ASP A 344 -57.70 -1.99 -17.54
CA ASP A 344 -58.20 -2.28 -18.88
C ASP A 344 -57.77 -1.18 -19.86
N ALA A 345 -57.18 -1.59 -20.99
CA ALA A 345 -56.81 -0.66 -22.05
C ALA A 345 -58.06 0.05 -22.61
N PRO A 346 -58.01 1.38 -22.84
CA PRO A 346 -59.13 2.10 -23.41
C PRO A 346 -59.36 1.65 -24.86
N ALA A 347 -60.45 0.93 -25.11
CA ALA A 347 -60.88 0.60 -26.47
C ALA A 347 -61.78 1.71 -27.05
N PRO A 348 -61.75 1.98 -28.37
CA PRO A 348 -62.74 2.82 -29.04
C PRO A 348 -64.15 2.27 -28.79
N ARG A 349 -65.11 3.13 -28.41
CA ARG A 349 -66.50 2.73 -28.21
C ARG A 349 -67.22 2.85 -29.55
N LEU A 350 -67.70 1.72 -30.09
CA LEU A 350 -68.45 1.66 -31.35
C LEU A 350 -69.91 2.03 -31.18
#